data_AF-A0A518ES01-F1
#
_entry.id   AF-A0A518ES01-F1
#
_cell.length_a   1.000
_cell.length_b   1.000
_cell.length_c   1.000
_cell.angle_alpha   90.00
_cell.angle_beta   90.00
_cell.angle_gamma   90.00
#
_symmetry.space_group_name_H-M   'P 1'
#
loop_
_entity.id
_entity.type
_entity.pdbx_description
1 polymer ?
#
loop_
_entity_poly.entity_id
_entity_poly.type
_entity_poly.pdbx_seq_one_letter_code
_entity_poly.pdbx_strand_id
1 'polypeptide(L)'
;MAKTRMGRAVVLQAVFGFAVPKTRRGPKRSKDSRVAHGSREEMKGGVAHVTIKLKRGFRSLRKKEEMAVLRGAIARVNQGELVRIVEFSVMSNHVHLIVEAENSGDLSKGMASLNTGLGLNRLWD
;
A
#
# COMPACT_ATOMS: atom_id res chain seq x y z
N MET A 1 -47.17 5.07 -42.46
CA MET A 1 -46.44 6.29 -42.04
C MET A 1 -45.65 6.00 -40.77
N ALA A 2 -44.34 6.18 -40.85
CA ALA A 2 -43.36 5.85 -39.82
C ALA A 2 -43.28 6.92 -38.72
N LYS A 3 -42.97 6.52 -37.48
CA LYS A 3 -42.31 7.38 -36.48
C LYS A 3 -41.25 6.58 -35.74
N THR A 4 -40.08 6.47 -36.37
CA THR A 4 -38.83 6.07 -35.73
C THR A 4 -38.46 7.11 -34.67
N ARG A 5 -38.47 6.74 -33.38
CA ARG A 5 -37.88 7.56 -32.33
C ARG A 5 -36.37 7.36 -32.34
N MET A 6 -35.68 8.38 -32.80
CA MET A 6 -34.22 8.49 -32.85
C MET A 6 -33.69 8.56 -31.41
N GLY A 7 -33.18 7.45 -30.89
CA GLY A 7 -32.45 7.40 -29.62
C GLY A 7 -31.08 8.05 -29.79
N ARG A 8 -30.76 9.02 -28.93
CA ARG A 8 -29.51 9.81 -28.92
C ARG A 8 -28.29 8.88 -28.98
N ALA A 9 -27.43 9.11 -29.97
CA ALA A 9 -26.09 8.55 -30.00
C ALA A 9 -25.31 9.11 -28.80
N VAL A 10 -24.99 8.24 -27.84
CA VAL A 10 -23.99 8.55 -26.80
C VAL A 10 -22.64 8.47 -27.48
N VAL A 11 -22.04 9.63 -27.74
CA VAL A 11 -20.63 9.75 -28.14
C VAL A 11 -19.80 9.23 -26.97
N LEU A 12 -19.37 7.98 -27.03
CA LEU A 12 -18.36 7.46 -26.10
C LEU A 12 -17.04 8.12 -26.49
N GLN A 13 -16.60 9.10 -25.70
CA GLN A 13 -15.25 9.64 -25.77
C GLN A 13 -14.23 8.51 -25.56
N ALA A 14 -13.70 7.99 -26.65
CA ALA A 14 -12.47 7.20 -26.66
C ALA A 14 -11.29 8.19 -26.72
N VAL A 15 -10.75 8.57 -25.55
CA VAL A 15 -9.57 9.47 -25.48
C VAL A 15 -8.37 8.81 -24.80
N PHE A 16 -8.46 7.53 -24.40
CA PHE A 16 -7.30 6.79 -23.92
C PHE A 16 -7.23 5.39 -24.55
N GLY A 17 -6.15 5.12 -25.29
CA GLY A 17 -5.85 3.84 -25.95
C GLY A 17 -5.62 2.63 -25.02
N PHE A 18 -6.07 2.70 -23.77
CA PHE A 18 -6.01 1.66 -22.76
C PHE A 18 -7.38 1.04 -22.43
N ALA A 19 -8.44 1.44 -23.13
CA ALA A 19 -9.78 0.92 -22.91
C ALA A 19 -9.88 -0.55 -23.37
N VAL A 20 -9.54 -1.48 -22.48
CA VAL A 20 -9.76 -2.93 -22.68
C VAL A 20 -11.27 -3.21 -22.63
N PRO A 21 -11.85 -3.95 -23.59
CA PRO A 21 -13.26 -4.34 -23.52
C PRO A 21 -13.51 -5.10 -22.22
N LYS A 22 -14.56 -4.73 -21.48
CA LYS A 22 -14.93 -5.42 -20.24
C LYS A 22 -15.21 -6.89 -20.56
N THR A 23 -14.34 -7.79 -20.10
CA THR A 23 -14.63 -9.23 -20.10
C THR A 23 -15.75 -9.50 -19.10
N ARG A 24 -16.63 -10.47 -19.41
CA ARG A 24 -17.68 -10.89 -18.46
C ARG A 24 -16.99 -11.36 -17.19
N ARG A 25 -17.30 -10.75 -16.04
CA ARG A 25 -16.81 -11.22 -14.74
C ARG A 25 -17.24 -12.69 -14.61
N GLY A 26 -16.28 -13.56 -14.32
CA GLY A 26 -16.56 -14.97 -14.06
C GLY A 26 -17.56 -15.14 -12.91
N PRO A 27 -18.07 -16.37 -12.71
CA PRO A 27 -19.02 -16.67 -11.64
C PRO A 27 -18.55 -16.10 -10.29
N LYS A 28 -19.49 -15.54 -9.51
CA LYS A 28 -19.18 -15.13 -8.14
C LYS A 28 -18.66 -16.35 -7.38
N ARG A 29 -17.54 -16.18 -6.68
CA ARG A 29 -16.94 -17.24 -5.87
C ARG A 29 -17.96 -17.77 -4.86
N SER A 30 -18.08 -19.10 -4.75
CA SER A 30 -18.89 -19.75 -3.72
C SER A 30 -18.23 -19.60 -2.34
N LYS A 31 -19.02 -19.71 -1.27
CA LYS A 31 -18.54 -19.64 0.11
C LYS A 31 -17.47 -20.70 0.41
N ASP A 32 -17.53 -21.84 -0.28
CA ASP A 32 -16.60 -22.96 -0.13
C ASP A 32 -15.42 -22.93 -1.10
N SER A 33 -15.31 -21.89 -1.92
CA SER A 33 -14.26 -21.83 -2.94
C SER A 33 -12.85 -21.72 -2.36
N ARG A 34 -12.70 -21.24 -1.11
CA ARG A 34 -11.43 -21.09 -0.37
C ARG A 34 -11.67 -21.08 1.14
N VAL A 35 -10.68 -21.53 1.91
CA VAL A 35 -10.62 -21.28 3.36
C VAL A 35 -10.49 -19.76 3.56
N ALA A 36 -11.43 -19.17 4.30
CA ALA A 36 -11.32 -17.77 4.69
C ALA A 36 -10.11 -17.62 5.63
N HIS A 37 -9.18 -16.73 5.29
CA HIS A 37 -8.14 -16.34 6.24
C HIS A 37 -8.82 -15.70 7.46
N GLY A 38 -8.53 -16.21 8.65
CA GLY A 38 -9.00 -15.61 9.89
C GLY A 38 -8.57 -14.15 9.98
N SER A 39 -9.43 -13.29 10.53
CA SER A 39 -9.03 -11.93 10.87
C SER A 39 -7.88 -11.99 11.88
N ARG A 40 -6.88 -11.14 11.70
CA ARG A 40 -5.88 -10.92 12.73
C ARG A 40 -6.58 -10.32 13.96
N GLU A 41 -6.20 -10.75 15.14
CA GLU A 41 -6.66 -10.16 16.38
C GLU A 41 -6.34 -8.66 16.41
N GLU A 42 -7.29 -7.85 16.87
CA GLU A 42 -7.07 -6.41 17.00
C GLU A 42 -6.06 -6.14 18.12
N MET A 43 -4.99 -5.44 17.77
CA MET A 43 -4.06 -4.88 18.73
C MET A 43 -4.73 -3.75 19.52
N LYS A 44 -4.74 -3.88 20.85
CA LYS A 44 -5.23 -2.90 21.83
C LYS A 44 -4.05 -2.37 22.64
N GLY A 45 -3.25 -1.52 22.00
CA GLY A 45 -2.01 -1.00 22.57
C GLY A 45 -0.87 -2.02 22.49
N GLY A 46 0.35 -1.50 22.47
CA GLY A 46 1.55 -2.30 22.61
C GLY A 46 2.52 -2.17 21.45
N VAL A 47 3.37 -3.19 21.31
CA VAL A 47 4.51 -3.22 20.39
C VAL A 47 4.24 -4.20 19.25
N ALA A 48 4.36 -3.72 18.02
CA ALA A 48 4.28 -4.52 16.81
C ALA A 48 5.65 -4.65 16.15
N HIS A 49 5.98 -5.87 15.72
CA HIS A 49 7.09 -6.10 14.81
C HIS A 49 6.58 -5.98 13.35
N VAL A 50 7.03 -4.96 12.65
CA VAL A 50 6.64 -4.68 11.26
C VAL A 50 7.80 -4.98 10.32
N THR A 51 7.50 -5.61 9.18
CA THR A 51 8.47 -5.83 8.11
C THR A 51 7.99 -5.18 6.82
N ILE A 52 8.80 -4.31 6.23
CA ILE A 52 8.55 -3.72 4.91
C ILE A 52 9.54 -4.35 3.93
N LYS A 53 9.02 -4.98 2.87
CA LYS A 53 9.84 -5.68 1.88
C LYS A 53 9.81 -4.96 0.54
N LEU A 54 10.99 -4.69 -0.01
CA LEU A 54 11.12 -4.21 -1.37
C LEU A 54 10.73 -5.29 -2.38
N LYS A 55 10.13 -4.85 -3.49
CA LYS A 55 9.98 -5.69 -4.67
C LYS A 55 11.38 -6.08 -5.20
N ARG A 56 11.45 -7.20 -5.92
CA ARG A 56 12.69 -7.63 -6.57
C ARG A 56 13.10 -6.61 -7.65
N GLY A 57 14.42 -6.47 -7.86
CA GLY A 57 15.00 -5.62 -8.92
C GLY A 57 15.40 -4.21 -8.46
N PHE A 58 15.17 -3.85 -7.20
CA PHE A 58 15.57 -2.54 -6.66
C PHE A 58 16.96 -2.58 -6.00
N ARG A 59 17.56 -1.39 -5.87
CA ARG A 59 18.84 -1.19 -5.17
C ARG A 59 18.73 -1.59 -3.70
N SER A 60 19.87 -1.99 -3.11
CA SER A 60 19.97 -2.36 -1.69
C SER A 60 19.69 -1.17 -0.78
N LEU A 61 18.86 -1.38 0.26
CA LEU A 61 18.57 -0.36 1.28
C LEU A 61 19.76 -0.03 2.19
N ARG A 62 20.81 -0.87 2.20
CA ARG A 62 22.00 -0.66 3.05
C ARG A 62 22.98 0.38 2.50
N LYS A 63 22.71 0.95 1.33
CA LYS A 63 23.50 2.03 0.75
C LYS A 63 23.24 3.34 1.51
N LYS A 64 24.24 4.24 1.52
CA LYS A 64 24.22 5.46 2.35
C LYS A 64 23.03 6.38 2.04
N GLU A 65 22.69 6.55 0.78
CA GLU A 65 21.60 7.43 0.33
C GLU A 65 20.23 6.85 0.72
N GLU A 66 20.02 5.57 0.46
CA GLU A 66 18.80 4.84 0.82
C GLU A 66 18.58 4.82 2.34
N MET A 67 19.66 4.61 3.11
CA MET A 67 19.63 4.70 4.57
C MET A 67 19.25 6.10 5.06
N ALA A 68 19.72 7.17 4.40
CA ALA A 68 19.37 8.54 4.75
C ALA A 68 17.89 8.83 4.49
N VAL A 69 17.36 8.38 3.34
CA VAL A 69 15.93 8.49 3.00
C VAL A 69 15.08 7.74 4.02
N LEU A 70 15.47 6.51 4.38
CA LEU A 70 14.75 5.70 5.36
C LEU A 70 14.73 6.36 6.75
N ARG A 71 15.88 6.85 7.24
CA ARG A 71 15.97 7.56 8.52
C ARG A 71 15.10 8.82 8.53
N GLY A 72 15.11 9.59 7.44
CA GLY A 72 14.25 10.77 7.32
C GLY A 72 12.76 10.43 7.34
N ALA A 73 12.36 9.34 6.68
CA ALA A 73 10.98 8.87 6.70
C ALA A 73 10.55 8.40 8.10
N ILE A 74 11.40 7.64 8.79
CA ILE A 74 11.16 7.20 10.18
C ILE A 74 11.04 8.41 11.12
N ALA A 75 11.95 9.38 11.00
CA ALA A 75 11.90 10.60 11.81
C ALA A 75 10.60 11.38 11.60
N ARG A 76 10.13 11.52 10.34
CA ARG A 76 8.85 12.14 10.03
C ARG A 76 7.67 11.44 10.67
N VAL A 77 7.65 10.10 10.63
CA VAL A 77 6.58 9.30 11.22
C VAL A 77 6.56 9.46 12.74
N ASN A 78 7.75 9.45 13.37
CA ASN A 78 7.90 9.66 14.82
C ASN A 78 7.60 11.10 15.29
N GLN A 79 7.53 12.08 14.37
CA GLN A 79 7.06 13.44 14.69
C GLN A 79 5.53 13.51 14.79
N GLY A 80 4.81 12.52 14.25
CA GLY A 80 3.37 12.39 14.44
C GLY A 80 3.03 11.72 15.77
N GLU A 81 1.73 11.64 16.09
CA GLU A 81 1.24 11.11 17.37
C GLU A 81 0.69 9.68 17.27
N LEU A 82 0.51 9.14 16.06
CA LEU A 82 -0.19 7.85 15.87
C LEU A 82 0.66 6.63 16.25
N VAL A 83 1.96 6.68 15.99
CA VAL A 83 2.88 5.55 16.20
C VAL A 83 4.26 6.06 16.57
N ARG A 84 5.03 5.22 17.25
CA ARG A 84 6.43 5.48 17.57
C ARG A 84 7.29 4.29 17.16
N ILE A 85 8.19 4.51 16.21
CA ILE A 85 9.19 3.54 15.79
C ILE A 85 10.36 3.66 16.76
N VAL A 86 10.57 2.62 17.59
CA VAL A 86 11.59 2.64 18.66
C VAL A 86 12.90 2.02 18.23
N GLU A 87 12.86 1.01 17.35
CA GLU A 87 14.05 0.31 16.85
C GLU A 87 13.84 -0.10 15.40
N PHE A 88 14.91 -0.11 14.61
CA PHE A 88 14.86 -0.63 13.25
C PHE A 88 16.16 -1.32 12.85
N SER A 89 16.01 -2.38 12.05
CA SER A 89 17.13 -3.07 11.40
C SER A 89 16.93 -3.00 9.89
N VAL A 90 18.03 -2.78 9.15
CA VAL A 90 18.02 -2.63 7.69
C VAL A 90 18.80 -3.73 7.02
N MET A 91 18.09 -4.47 6.18
CA MET A 91 18.60 -5.55 5.37
C MET A 91 18.68 -5.07 3.92
N SER A 92 19.25 -5.86 3.03
CA SER A 92 19.42 -5.44 1.63
C SER A 92 18.09 -5.15 0.94
N ASN A 93 17.05 -5.93 1.21
CA ASN A 93 15.76 -5.87 0.52
C ASN A 93 14.54 -5.72 1.46
N HIS A 94 14.76 -5.60 2.78
CA HIS A 94 13.67 -5.40 3.73
C HIS A 94 14.14 -4.58 4.94
N VAL A 95 13.17 -4.03 5.65
CA VAL A 95 13.37 -3.28 6.90
C VAL A 95 12.50 -3.94 7.97
N HIS A 96 13.11 -4.22 9.12
CA HIS A 96 12.43 -4.63 10.34
C HIS A 96 12.27 -3.42 11.24
N LEU A 97 11.07 -3.22 11.78
CA LEU A 97 10.71 -2.10 12.63
C LEU A 97 10.04 -2.64 13.89
N ILE A 98 10.40 -2.08 15.04
CA ILE A 98 9.66 -2.25 16.28
C ILE A 98 8.86 -0.98 16.49
N VAL A 99 7.53 -1.10 16.54
CA VAL A 99 6.60 0.03 16.49
C VAL A 99 5.62 -0.05 17.65
N GLU A 100 5.59 1.01 18.48
CA GLU A 100 4.57 1.23 19.49
C GLU A 100 3.35 1.92 18.86
N ALA A 101 2.14 1.43 19.15
CA ALA A 101 0.90 2.11 18.78
C ALA A 101 -0.24 1.80 19.77
N GLU A 102 -1.19 2.72 19.89
CA GLU A 102 -2.32 2.58 20.81
C GLU A 102 -3.38 1.57 20.35
N ASN A 103 -3.53 1.38 19.04
CA ASN A 103 -4.48 0.43 18.47
C ASN A 103 -4.11 0.05 17.03
N SER A 104 -4.81 -0.92 16.47
CA SER A 104 -4.60 -1.40 15.09
C SER A 104 -4.85 -0.33 14.02
N GLY A 105 -5.77 0.60 14.27
CA GLY A 105 -6.09 1.69 13.36
C GLY A 105 -4.93 2.68 13.23
N ASP A 106 -4.33 3.07 14.34
CA ASP A 106 -3.22 4.00 14.37
C ASP A 106 -1.93 3.36 13.83
N LEU A 107 -1.69 2.08 14.14
CA LEU A 107 -0.63 1.31 13.49
C LEU A 107 -0.81 1.32 11.96
N SER A 108 -2.01 1.05 11.47
CA SER A 108 -2.29 1.00 10.03
C SER A 108 -2.08 2.36 9.36
N LYS A 109 -2.56 3.45 9.97
CA LYS A 109 -2.37 4.82 9.46
C LYS A 109 -0.90 5.23 9.49
N GLY A 110 -0.18 4.94 10.57
CA GLY A 110 1.24 5.24 10.71
C GLY A 110 2.08 4.51 9.65
N MET A 111 1.81 3.22 9.42
CA MET A 111 2.50 2.44 8.39
C MET A 111 2.12 2.87 6.97
N ALA A 112 0.88 3.31 6.74
CA ALA A 112 0.48 3.89 5.45
C ALA A 112 1.26 5.18 5.17
N SER A 113 1.38 6.08 6.15
CA SER A 113 2.18 7.30 6.07
C SER A 113 3.66 7.01 5.80
N LEU A 114 4.23 6.00 6.49
CA LEU A 114 5.61 5.57 6.25
C LEU A 114 5.81 5.12 4.79
N ASN A 115 4.93 4.24 4.29
CA ASN A 115 5.03 3.67 2.94
C ASN A 115 4.87 4.71 1.83
N THR A 116 3.97 5.68 1.99
CA THR A 116 3.81 6.77 1.00
C THR A 116 4.91 7.82 1.11
N GLY A 117 5.47 8.02 2.31
CA GLY A 117 6.56 8.96 2.60
C GLY A 117 7.97 8.42 2.38
N LEU A 118 8.10 7.14 2.01
CA LEU A 118 9.35 6.47 1.62
C LEU A 118 9.78 7.02 0.25
N GLY A 119 10.51 8.14 0.26
CA GLY A 119 10.97 8.87 -0.94
C GLY A 119 12.01 8.14 -1.79
N LEU A 120 12.10 6.81 -1.72
CA LEU A 120 13.07 5.99 -2.44
C LEU A 120 12.91 6.08 -3.96
N ASN A 121 11.69 6.25 -4.46
CA ASN A 121 11.45 6.36 -5.90
C ASN A 121 12.21 7.55 -6.49
N ARG A 122 12.22 8.71 -5.81
CA ARG A 122 12.94 9.91 -6.29
C ARG A 122 14.46 9.76 -6.30
N LEU A 123 15.00 8.80 -5.54
CA LEU A 123 16.43 8.50 -5.50
C LEU A 123 16.84 7.51 -6.62
N TRP A 124 15.88 6.77 -7.15
CA TRP A 124 16.11 5.73 -8.16
C TRP A 124 15.67 6.13 -9.56
N ASP A 125 14.95 7.24 -9.69
CA ASP A 125 14.73 7.97 -10.95
C ASP A 125 16.08 8.47 -11.53
#